data_AF-A0A6C0L2S6-F1
#
_entry.id   AF-A0A6C0L2S6-F1
#
_cell.length_a   1.000
_cell.length_b   1.000
_cell.length_c   1.000
_cell.angle_alpha   90.00
_cell.angle_beta   90.00
_cell.angle_gamma   90.00
#
_symmetry.space_group_name_H-M   'P 1'
#
loop_
_entity.id
_entity.type
_entity.pdbx_description
1 polymer ?
#
loop_
_entity_poly.entity_id
_entity_poly.type
_entity_poly.pdbx_seq_one_letter_code
_entity_poly.pdbx_strand_id
1 'polypeptide(L)'
;MSMTNETLKSYIVADRMMVLNAIAKDCASVSAKDSATWLKNFDKRVDSYMSIAMPECSDKKRKKKVVRFRKISPYLAFCANYRDSKRDPKTKKLNENVLEITKQAGALWKKMSEKERRPWNTKADEMTKTAKIAWDKKMSKEAITPAAAAIREMKKGELNGLIEKGNVVIPSKASLKDIRELVVAHYYPKTAPTPTQDEITKMKRAELVSLLEKVGVQLSAKKDTKTMQAALISHYYP
;
A
#
# COMPACT_ATOMS: atom_id res chain seq x y z
N MET A 1 -28.91 -0.10 9.74
CA MET A 1 -28.33 -1.40 9.35
C MET A 1 -28.76 -2.43 10.39
N SER A 2 -29.34 -3.57 10.00
CA SER A 2 -29.71 -4.62 10.95
C SER A 2 -28.44 -5.31 11.47
N MET A 3 -28.29 -5.40 12.79
CA MET A 3 -27.15 -6.05 13.43
C MET A 3 -27.30 -7.57 13.30
N THR A 4 -26.29 -8.26 12.76
CA THR A 4 -26.35 -9.72 12.61
C THR A 4 -26.32 -10.42 13.97
N ASN A 5 -26.96 -11.59 14.09
CA ASN A 5 -26.95 -12.39 15.32
C ASN A 5 -25.53 -12.74 15.80
N GLU A 6 -24.59 -12.94 14.88
CA GLU A 6 -23.18 -13.19 15.22
C GLU A 6 -22.51 -11.96 15.84
N THR A 7 -22.78 -10.78 15.28
CA THR A 7 -22.30 -9.50 15.82
C THR A 7 -22.86 -9.26 17.22
N LEU A 8 -24.16 -9.48 17.42
CA LEU A 8 -24.80 -9.34 18.73
C LEU A 8 -24.19 -10.29 19.78
N LYS A 9 -23.97 -11.56 19.43
CA LYS A 9 -23.28 -12.52 20.30
C LYS A 9 -21.87 -12.05 20.67
N SER A 10 -21.13 -11.51 19.70
CA SER A 10 -19.79 -10.98 19.96
C SER A 10 -19.79 -9.81 20.95
N TYR A 11 -20.76 -8.90 20.84
CA TYR A 11 -20.91 -7.78 21.77
C TYR A 11 -21.23 -8.27 23.19
N ILE A 12 -22.19 -9.20 23.33
CA ILE A 12 -22.57 -9.77 24.63
C ILE A 12 -21.36 -10.45 25.31
N VAL A 13 -20.56 -11.20 24.55
CA VAL A 13 -19.37 -11.87 25.10
C VAL A 13 -18.31 -10.86 25.52
N ALA A 14 -18.06 -9.83 24.71
CA ALA A 14 -17.09 -8.78 25.03
C ALA A 14 -17.47 -8.01 26.31
N ASP A 15 -18.74 -7.66 26.44
CA ASP A 15 -19.29 -6.97 27.61
C ASP A 15 -19.14 -7.81 28.89
N ARG A 16 -19.58 -9.08 28.86
CA ARG A 16 -19.43 -10.00 29.99
C ARG A 16 -17.97 -10.20 30.40
N MET A 17 -17.08 -10.36 29.43
CA MET A 17 -15.65 -10.52 29.70
C MET A 17 -15.06 -9.28 30.36
N MET A 18 -15.51 -8.08 29.99
CA MET A 18 -15.06 -6.85 30.60
C MET A 18 -15.49 -6.74 32.06
N VAL A 19 -16.77 -6.99 32.35
CA VAL A 19 -17.31 -7.00 33.72
C VAL A 19 -16.55 -8.00 34.59
N LEU A 20 -16.34 -9.23 34.08
CA LEU A 20 -15.59 -10.26 34.80
C LEU A 20 -14.14 -9.87 35.04
N ASN A 21 -13.47 -9.25 34.06
CA ASN A 21 -12.09 -8.79 34.21
C ASN A 21 -11.97 -7.65 35.23
N ALA A 22 -12.94 -6.74 35.27
CA ALA A 22 -12.97 -5.66 36.26
C ALA A 22 -13.15 -6.22 37.68
N ILE A 23 -14.10 -7.13 37.87
CA ILE A 23 -14.31 -7.82 39.14
C ILE A 23 -13.05 -8.61 39.54
N ALA A 24 -12.45 -9.36 38.61
CA ALA A 24 -11.26 -10.14 38.89
C ALA A 24 -10.06 -9.27 39.28
N LYS A 25 -9.89 -8.10 38.64
CA LYS A 25 -8.85 -7.12 38.98
C LYS A 25 -9.06 -6.55 40.38
N ASP A 26 -10.30 -6.19 40.72
CA ASP A 26 -10.65 -5.70 42.04
C ASP A 26 -10.41 -6.78 43.09
N CYS A 27 -10.86 -8.02 42.86
CA CYS A 27 -10.57 -9.17 43.73
C CYS A 27 -9.07 -9.37 43.95
N ALA A 28 -8.26 -9.29 42.89
CA ALA A 28 -6.81 -9.48 42.96
C ALA A 28 -6.10 -8.38 43.77
N SER A 29 -6.72 -7.20 43.93
CA SER A 29 -6.19 -6.10 44.75
C SER A 29 -6.51 -6.23 46.25
N VAL A 30 -7.35 -7.20 46.63
CA VAL A 30 -7.81 -7.38 48.02
C VAL A 30 -6.88 -8.33 48.76
N SER A 31 -6.40 -7.89 49.93
CA SER A 31 -5.58 -8.74 50.80
C SER A 31 -6.44 -9.86 51.43
N ALA A 32 -5.81 -10.97 51.82
CA ALA A 32 -6.51 -12.07 52.49
C ALA A 32 -7.24 -11.61 53.77
N LYS A 33 -6.69 -10.63 54.49
CA LYS A 33 -7.27 -10.08 55.73
C LYS A 33 -8.53 -9.24 55.48
N ASP A 34 -8.64 -8.61 54.32
CA ASP A 34 -9.75 -7.72 53.96
C ASP A 34 -10.83 -8.40 53.11
N SER A 35 -10.60 -9.66 52.71
CA SER A 35 -11.47 -10.44 51.83
C SER A 35 -12.92 -10.53 52.34
N ALA A 36 -13.12 -10.79 53.63
CA ALA A 36 -14.45 -10.88 54.23
C ALA A 36 -15.20 -9.54 54.22
N THR A 37 -14.49 -8.43 54.45
CA THR A 37 -15.05 -7.08 54.42
C THR A 37 -15.37 -6.65 53.00
N TRP A 38 -14.54 -7.05 52.03
CA TRP A 38 -14.77 -6.80 50.62
C TRP A 38 -16.02 -7.53 50.13
N LEU A 39 -16.17 -8.83 50.45
CA LEU A 39 -17.36 -9.61 50.09
C LEU A 39 -18.64 -9.05 50.69
N LYS A 40 -18.61 -8.63 51.97
CA LYS A 40 -19.78 -8.00 52.64
C LYS A 40 -20.22 -6.69 51.99
N ASN A 41 -19.32 -6.00 51.30
CA ASN A 41 -19.60 -4.74 50.60
C ASN A 41 -19.63 -4.90 49.09
N PHE A 42 -19.71 -6.13 48.57
CA PHE A 42 -19.71 -6.39 47.14
C PHE A 42 -20.91 -5.72 46.44
N ASP A 43 -22.09 -5.80 47.05
CA ASP A 43 -23.33 -5.21 46.50
C ASP A 43 -23.19 -3.70 46.23
N LYS A 44 -22.46 -2.98 47.09
CA LYS A 44 -22.19 -1.54 46.94
C LYS A 44 -21.29 -1.22 45.74
N ARG A 45 -20.61 -2.22 45.18
CA ARG A 45 -19.70 -2.09 44.02
C ARG A 45 -20.36 -2.56 42.72
N VAL A 46 -21.49 -3.26 42.79
CA VAL A 46 -22.19 -3.80 41.61
C VAL A 46 -22.53 -2.68 40.62
N ASP A 47 -23.06 -1.56 41.08
CA ASP A 47 -23.42 -0.42 40.22
C ASP A 47 -22.20 0.12 39.47
N SER A 48 -21.02 0.11 40.10
CA SER A 48 -19.77 0.53 39.45
C SER A 48 -19.40 -0.41 38.30
N TYR A 49 -19.60 -1.73 38.43
CA TYR A 49 -19.30 -2.68 37.36
C TYR A 49 -20.32 -2.63 36.23
N MET A 50 -21.60 -2.39 36.56
CA MET A 50 -22.68 -2.29 35.57
C MET A 50 -22.63 -0.97 34.78
N SER A 51 -21.95 0.05 35.32
CA SER A 51 -21.75 1.35 34.65
C SER A 51 -20.52 1.40 33.72
N ILE A 52 -19.76 0.30 33.58
CA ILE A 52 -18.58 0.28 32.72
C ILE A 52 -19.02 0.40 31.25
N ALA A 53 -18.55 1.45 30.57
CA ALA A 53 -18.87 1.68 29.17
C ALA A 53 -18.42 0.50 28.29
N MET A 54 -19.29 0.07 27.37
CA MET A 54 -18.94 -0.98 26.43
C MET A 54 -17.66 -0.63 25.65
N PRO A 55 -16.75 -1.58 25.46
CA PRO A 55 -15.53 -1.33 24.73
C PRO A 55 -15.86 -1.03 23.27
N GLU A 56 -15.31 0.06 22.74
CA GLU A 56 -15.32 0.29 21.31
C GLU A 56 -14.52 -0.83 20.64
N CYS A 57 -15.22 -1.76 20.00
CA CYS A 57 -14.65 -2.73 19.06
C CYS A 57 -14.13 -1.99 17.83
N SER A 58 -13.03 -1.26 18.00
CA SER A 58 -12.36 -0.62 16.88
C SER A 58 -11.70 -1.71 16.04
N ASP A 59 -11.99 -1.75 14.74
CA ASP A 59 -11.32 -2.60 13.74
C ASP A 59 -9.80 -2.35 13.63
N LYS A 60 -9.26 -1.43 14.45
CA LYS A 60 -7.92 -0.84 14.40
C LYS A 60 -6.79 -1.84 14.69
N LYS A 61 -7.07 -3.10 15.05
CA LYS A 61 -6.04 -4.14 15.29
C LYS A 61 -5.88 -5.18 14.19
N ARG A 62 -6.48 -5.01 13.00
CA ARG A 62 -5.93 -5.71 11.82
C ARG A 62 -4.60 -5.08 11.47
N LYS A 63 -3.50 -5.58 12.06
CA LYS A 63 -2.14 -5.29 11.59
C LYS A 63 -2.18 -5.33 10.07
N LYS A 64 -1.81 -4.23 9.40
CA LYS A 64 -1.72 -4.18 7.93
C LYS A 64 -0.80 -5.33 7.51
N LYS A 65 -1.39 -6.46 7.13
CA LYS A 65 -0.65 -7.65 6.75
C LYS A 65 0.15 -7.25 5.53
N VAL A 66 1.47 -7.42 5.58
CA VAL A 66 2.33 -7.17 4.43
C VAL A 66 1.73 -7.90 3.24
N VAL A 67 1.30 -7.15 2.24
CA VAL A 67 0.58 -7.68 1.08
C VAL A 67 1.60 -8.38 0.21
N ARG A 68 1.72 -9.69 0.35
CA ARG A 68 2.57 -10.53 -0.51
C ARG A 68 1.74 -11.10 -1.64
N PHE A 69 2.30 -11.09 -2.85
CA PHE A 69 1.71 -11.79 -3.98
C PHE A 69 1.56 -13.29 -3.67
N ARG A 70 0.43 -13.88 -4.06
CA ARG A 70 0.14 -15.30 -3.91
C ARG A 70 -0.20 -15.89 -5.27
N LYS A 71 0.37 -17.06 -5.58
CA LYS A 71 0.03 -17.81 -6.78
C LYS A 71 -1.43 -18.25 -6.73
N ILE A 72 -2.08 -18.28 -7.88
CA ILE A 72 -3.45 -18.78 -8.03
C ILE A 72 -3.36 -20.30 -8.06
N SER A 73 -4.20 -20.98 -7.29
CA SER A 73 -4.25 -22.44 -7.30
C SER A 73 -5.12 -22.96 -8.46
N PRO A 74 -4.91 -24.21 -8.90
CA PRO A 74 -5.75 -24.86 -9.92
C PRO A 74 -7.24 -24.81 -9.58
N TYR A 75 -7.56 -25.03 -8.29
CA TYR A 75 -8.93 -24.92 -7.79
C TYR A 75 -9.51 -23.51 -7.95
N LEU A 76 -8.73 -22.47 -7.61
CA LEU A 76 -9.20 -21.09 -7.77
C LEU A 76 -9.38 -20.70 -9.23
N ALA A 77 -8.52 -21.20 -10.13
CA ALA A 77 -8.68 -21.03 -11.57
C ALA A 77 -9.97 -21.69 -12.07
N PHE A 78 -10.29 -22.89 -11.58
CA PHE A 78 -11.55 -23.57 -11.86
C PHE A 78 -12.76 -22.77 -11.33
N CYS A 79 -12.73 -22.33 -10.07
CA CYS A 79 -13.82 -21.55 -9.48
C CYS A 79 -14.08 -20.24 -10.22
N ALA A 80 -13.03 -19.55 -10.68
CA ALA A 80 -13.17 -18.34 -11.48
C ALA A 80 -13.89 -18.65 -12.81
N ASN A 81 -13.44 -19.70 -13.51
CA ASN A 81 -14.05 -20.10 -14.78
C ASN A 81 -15.50 -20.57 -14.62
N TYR A 82 -15.78 -21.36 -13.58
CA TYR A 82 -17.13 -21.81 -13.26
C TYR A 82 -18.06 -20.64 -12.90
N ARG A 83 -17.56 -19.64 -12.18
CA ARG A 83 -18.33 -18.44 -11.88
C ARG A 83 -18.61 -17.63 -13.15
N ASP A 84 -17.65 -17.57 -14.07
CA ASP A 84 -17.82 -16.83 -15.32
C ASP A 84 -18.76 -17.55 -16.29
N SER A 85 -18.82 -18.88 -16.29
CA SER A 85 -19.83 -19.62 -17.07
C SER A 85 -21.26 -19.42 -16.56
N LYS A 86 -21.42 -18.98 -15.30
CA LYS A 86 -22.71 -18.61 -14.69
C LYS A 86 -23.09 -17.14 -14.89
N ARG A 87 -22.26 -16.36 -15.59
CA ARG A 87 -22.61 -14.99 -15.99
C ARG A 87 -23.49 -15.02 -17.23
N ASP A 88 -24.47 -14.12 -17.25
CA ASP A 88 -25.22 -13.84 -18.47
C ASP A 88 -24.27 -13.25 -19.53
N PRO A 89 -24.20 -13.82 -20.75
CA PRO A 89 -23.31 -13.35 -21.81
C PRO A 89 -23.63 -11.92 -22.28
N LYS A 90 -24.88 -11.46 -22.18
CA LYS A 90 -25.30 -10.12 -22.60
C LYS A 90 -25.02 -9.08 -21.53
N THR A 91 -25.35 -9.37 -20.27
CA THR A 91 -25.29 -8.39 -19.18
C THR A 91 -24.04 -8.52 -18.30
N LYS A 92 -23.28 -9.61 -18.45
CA LYS A 92 -22.12 -10.00 -17.61
C LYS A 92 -22.44 -10.12 -16.11
N LYS A 93 -23.72 -10.08 -15.73
CA LYS A 93 -24.19 -10.19 -14.34
C LYS A 93 -24.35 -11.65 -13.94
N LEU A 94 -24.19 -11.90 -12.64
CA LEU A 94 -24.53 -13.19 -12.04
C LEU A 94 -26.03 -13.21 -11.77
N ASN A 95 -26.71 -14.24 -12.27
CA ASN A 95 -28.12 -14.47 -11.97
C ASN A 95 -28.29 -15.25 -10.65
N GLU A 96 -27.30 -16.06 -10.28
CA GLU A 96 -27.28 -16.85 -9.05
C GLU A 96 -26.43 -16.17 -7.96
N ASN A 97 -26.71 -16.49 -6.69
CA ASN A 97 -25.92 -16.02 -5.55
C ASN A 97 -24.49 -16.58 -5.59
N VAL A 98 -23.49 -15.71 -5.38
CA VAL A 98 -22.05 -16.07 -5.37
C VAL A 98 -21.75 -17.21 -4.40
N LEU A 99 -22.40 -17.24 -3.24
CA LEU A 99 -22.22 -18.29 -2.24
C LEU A 99 -22.63 -19.66 -2.78
N GLU A 100 -23.76 -19.73 -3.48
CA GLU A 100 -24.28 -20.98 -4.05
C GLU A 100 -23.40 -21.47 -5.20
N ILE A 101 -22.96 -20.57 -6.08
CA ILE A 101 -22.00 -20.90 -7.15
C ILE A 101 -20.70 -21.46 -6.57
N THR A 102 -20.21 -20.89 -5.46
CA THR A 102 -18.97 -21.35 -4.82
C THR A 102 -19.13 -22.74 -4.21
N LYS A 103 -20.29 -23.03 -3.59
CA LYS A 103 -20.62 -24.37 -3.09
C LYS A 103 -20.68 -25.39 -4.23
N GLN A 104 -21.38 -25.06 -5.33
CA GLN A 104 -21.48 -25.91 -6.51
C GLN A 104 -20.10 -26.18 -7.14
N ALA A 105 -19.27 -25.14 -7.28
CA ALA A 105 -17.90 -25.29 -7.77
C ALA A 105 -17.07 -26.21 -6.86
N GLY A 106 -17.18 -26.08 -5.54
CA GLY A 106 -16.52 -26.98 -4.60
C GLY A 106 -16.96 -28.44 -4.75
N ALA A 107 -18.26 -28.68 -4.91
CA ALA A 107 -18.81 -30.02 -5.11
C ALA A 107 -18.34 -30.64 -6.45
N LEU A 108 -18.37 -29.87 -7.54
CA LEU A 108 -17.90 -30.30 -8.86
C LEU A 108 -16.41 -30.62 -8.84
N TRP A 109 -15.59 -29.73 -8.27
CA TRP A 109 -14.15 -29.96 -8.17
C TRP A 109 -13.82 -31.27 -7.46
N LYS A 110 -14.52 -31.58 -6.37
CA LYS A 110 -14.34 -32.86 -5.63
C LYS A 110 -14.69 -34.08 -6.48
N LYS A 111 -15.71 -33.99 -7.33
CA LYS A 111 -16.14 -35.07 -8.24
C LYS A 111 -15.20 -35.26 -9.44
N MET A 112 -14.49 -34.22 -9.85
CA MET A 112 -13.56 -34.29 -10.98
C MET A 112 -12.39 -35.22 -10.68
N SER A 113 -12.01 -36.01 -11.69
CA SER A 113 -10.83 -36.87 -11.68
C SER A 113 -9.55 -36.05 -11.83
N GLU A 114 -8.40 -36.66 -11.50
CA GLU A 114 -7.10 -36.00 -11.61
C GLU A 114 -6.75 -35.61 -13.06
N LYS A 115 -7.21 -36.40 -14.04
CA LYS A 115 -7.06 -36.10 -15.47
C LYS A 115 -7.79 -34.81 -15.87
N GLU A 116 -8.99 -34.60 -15.34
CA GLU A 116 -9.78 -33.39 -15.59
C GLU A 116 -9.27 -32.17 -14.81
N ARG A 117 -8.58 -32.39 -13.69
CA ARG A 117 -7.92 -31.33 -12.91
C ARG A 117 -6.63 -30.84 -13.56
N ARG A 118 -5.89 -31.70 -14.26
CA ARG A 118 -4.61 -31.39 -14.91
C ARG A 118 -4.62 -30.11 -15.78
N PRO A 119 -5.59 -29.85 -16.67
CA PRO A 119 -5.61 -28.62 -17.46
C PRO A 119 -5.74 -27.33 -16.61
N TRP A 120 -6.29 -27.43 -15.39
CA TRP A 120 -6.41 -26.29 -14.49
C TRP A 120 -5.08 -25.88 -13.86
N ASN A 121 -4.07 -26.76 -13.87
CA ASN A 121 -2.71 -26.40 -13.46
C ASN A 121 -2.13 -25.35 -14.43
N THR A 122 -2.18 -25.64 -15.73
CA THR A 122 -1.69 -24.73 -16.77
C THR A 122 -2.46 -23.41 -16.76
N LYS A 123 -3.79 -23.47 -16.68
CA LYS A 123 -4.62 -22.26 -16.57
C LYS A 123 -4.31 -21.44 -15.31
N ALA A 124 -4.04 -22.08 -14.18
CA ALA A 124 -3.68 -21.38 -12.95
C ALA A 124 -2.31 -20.69 -13.07
N ASP A 125 -1.35 -21.30 -13.76
CA ASP A 125 -0.06 -20.67 -14.03
C ASP A 125 -0.21 -19.45 -14.95
N GLU A 126 -1.01 -19.54 -16.00
CA GLU A 126 -1.34 -18.41 -16.88
C GLU A 126 -2.00 -17.26 -16.11
N MET A 127 -3.06 -17.55 -15.34
CA MET A 127 -3.72 -16.54 -14.50
C MET A 127 -2.76 -15.94 -13.48
N THR A 128 -1.86 -16.75 -12.92
CA THR A 128 -0.84 -16.29 -11.97
C THR A 128 0.11 -15.30 -12.63
N LYS A 129 0.57 -15.56 -13.87
CA LYS A 129 1.44 -14.63 -14.62
C LYS A 129 0.73 -13.29 -14.85
N THR A 130 -0.51 -13.31 -15.31
CA THR A 130 -1.30 -12.09 -15.53
C THR A 130 -1.54 -11.32 -14.23
N ALA A 131 -1.90 -12.03 -13.16
CA ALA A 131 -2.10 -11.43 -11.84
C ALA A 131 -0.80 -10.85 -11.27
N LYS A 132 0.35 -11.49 -11.55
CA LYS A 132 1.67 -11.00 -11.14
C LYS A 132 2.02 -9.70 -11.85
N ILE A 133 1.83 -9.61 -13.16
CA ILE A 133 2.04 -8.36 -13.92
C ILE A 133 1.17 -7.23 -13.37
N ALA A 134 -0.12 -7.51 -13.12
CA ALA A 134 -1.04 -6.53 -12.54
C ALA A 134 -0.62 -6.11 -11.12
N TRP A 135 -0.14 -7.06 -10.31
CA TRP A 135 0.39 -6.80 -8.98
C TRP A 135 1.66 -5.95 -9.04
N ASP A 136 2.61 -6.27 -9.92
CA ASP A 136 3.84 -5.50 -10.11
C ASP A 136 3.53 -4.07 -10.56
N LYS A 137 2.57 -3.88 -11.48
CA LYS A 137 2.09 -2.55 -11.89
C LYS A 137 1.42 -1.78 -10.75
N LYS A 138 0.69 -2.47 -9.87
CA LYS A 138 0.09 -1.84 -8.69
C LYS A 138 1.16 -1.44 -7.68
N MET A 139 2.14 -2.32 -7.41
CA MET A 139 3.22 -2.03 -6.47
C MET A 139 4.17 -0.96 -7.01
N SER A 140 4.37 -0.87 -8.32
CA SER A 140 5.14 0.23 -8.94
C SER A 140 4.38 1.55 -8.90
N LYS A 141 3.04 1.54 -9.02
CA LYS A 141 2.19 2.71 -8.80
C LYS A 141 2.04 3.09 -7.33
N GLU A 142 2.12 2.17 -6.39
CA GLU A 142 2.14 2.48 -4.95
C GLU A 142 3.54 2.95 -4.48
N ALA A 143 4.58 2.69 -5.28
CA ALA A 143 5.85 3.41 -5.23
C ALA A 143 5.73 4.81 -5.86
N ILE A 144 4.63 5.54 -5.59
CA ILE A 144 4.57 6.98 -5.80
C ILE A 144 5.73 7.56 -5.00
N THR A 145 6.73 8.06 -5.70
CA THR A 145 7.72 8.95 -5.13
C THR A 145 6.97 10.07 -4.44
N PRO A 146 7.14 10.23 -3.11
CA PRO A 146 6.41 11.26 -2.37
C PRO A 146 6.74 12.62 -2.97
N ALA A 147 5.73 13.47 -3.13
CA ALA A 147 5.92 14.81 -3.70
C ALA A 147 7.06 15.55 -2.99
N ALA A 148 7.82 16.38 -3.72
CA ALA A 148 8.97 17.09 -3.16
C ALA A 148 8.65 17.87 -1.87
N ALA A 149 7.44 18.45 -1.77
CA ALA A 149 6.95 19.11 -0.56
C ALA A 149 6.74 18.12 0.60
N ALA A 150 6.20 16.93 0.34
CA ALA A 150 6.01 15.89 1.34
C ALA A 150 7.36 15.38 1.87
N ILE A 151 8.38 15.22 1.02
CA ILE A 151 9.73 14.79 1.45
C ILE A 151 10.35 15.81 2.42
N ARG A 152 10.13 17.11 2.20
CA ARG A 152 10.65 18.17 3.09
C ARG A 152 10.02 18.15 4.49
N GLU A 153 8.79 17.67 4.61
CA GLU A 153 8.08 17.56 5.88
C GLU A 153 8.30 16.20 6.59
N MET A 154 8.89 15.21 5.90
CA MET A 154 9.09 13.86 6.45
C MET A 154 10.02 13.85 7.67
N LYS A 155 9.72 12.92 8.59
CA LYS A 155 10.56 12.65 9.76
C LYS A 155 11.76 11.80 9.36
N LYS A 156 12.83 11.83 10.17
CA LYS A 156 14.08 11.07 9.92
C LYS A 156 13.86 9.58 9.61
N GLY A 157 12.93 8.92 10.31
CA GLY A 157 12.62 7.50 10.08
C GLY A 157 11.97 7.23 8.72
N GLU A 158 11.12 8.13 8.24
CA GLU A 158 10.47 8.02 6.92
C GLU A 158 11.46 8.29 5.80
N LEU A 159 12.35 9.29 6.00
CA LEU A 159 13.46 9.58 5.10
C LEU A 159 14.40 8.37 4.98
N ASN A 160 14.80 7.74 6.09
CA ASN A 160 15.65 6.54 6.06
C ASN A 160 15.03 5.41 5.24
N GLY A 161 13.71 5.21 5.34
CA GLY A 161 12.99 4.23 4.52
C GLY A 161 12.98 4.56 3.02
N LEU A 162 13.03 5.85 2.64
CA LEU A 162 13.21 6.26 1.24
C LEU A 162 14.66 6.09 0.79
N ILE A 163 15.62 6.43 1.64
CA ILE A 163 17.06 6.30 1.38
C ILE A 163 17.43 4.85 1.08
N GLU A 164 16.96 3.90 1.90
CA GLU A 164 17.18 2.46 1.70
C GLU A 164 16.52 1.94 0.42
N LYS A 165 15.30 2.42 0.09
CA LYS A 165 14.57 2.00 -1.11
C LYS A 165 15.13 2.59 -2.40
N GLY A 166 15.58 3.84 -2.36
CA GLY A 166 16.15 4.57 -3.49
C GLY A 166 17.66 4.38 -3.65
N ASN A 167 18.31 3.67 -2.72
CA ASN A 167 19.76 3.53 -2.65
C ASN A 167 20.47 4.90 -2.70
N VAL A 168 19.95 5.87 -1.95
CA VAL A 168 20.45 7.25 -1.92
C VAL A 168 21.70 7.31 -1.04
N VAL A 169 22.82 7.77 -1.58
CA VAL A 169 24.07 7.91 -0.81
C VAL A 169 24.01 9.20 0.01
N ILE A 170 24.10 9.10 1.33
CA ILE A 170 24.06 10.24 2.25
C ILE A 170 25.35 10.32 3.07
N PRO A 171 25.98 11.49 3.20
CA PRO A 171 27.14 11.69 4.07
C PRO A 171 26.82 11.40 5.54
N SER A 172 27.72 10.73 6.24
CA SER A 172 27.54 10.30 7.65
C SER A 172 27.33 11.43 8.65
N LYS A 173 27.66 12.68 8.29
CA LYS A 173 27.47 13.89 9.11
C LYS A 173 26.40 14.86 8.57
N ALA A 174 25.56 14.44 7.62
CA ALA A 174 24.54 15.31 7.04
C ALA A 174 23.45 15.70 8.06
N SER A 175 23.05 16.98 8.08
CA SER A 175 21.94 17.42 8.92
C SER A 175 20.60 16.92 8.36
N LEU A 176 19.53 16.93 9.16
CA LEU A 176 18.20 16.48 8.69
C LEU A 176 17.69 17.33 7.51
N LYS A 177 18.05 18.62 7.46
CA LYS A 177 17.73 19.51 6.35
C LYS A 177 18.47 19.09 5.08
N ASP A 178 19.75 18.77 5.20
CA ASP A 178 20.57 18.31 4.06
C ASP A 178 20.10 16.95 3.55
N ILE A 179 19.74 16.04 4.45
CA ILE A 179 19.15 14.74 4.11
C ILE A 179 17.88 14.93 3.28
N ARG A 180 16.98 15.84 3.69
CA ARG A 180 15.75 16.12 2.95
C ARG A 180 16.05 16.64 1.55
N GLU A 181 16.96 17.62 1.42
CA GLU A 181 17.30 18.19 0.12
C GLU A 181 18.04 17.19 -0.79
N LEU A 182 18.90 16.32 -0.26
CA LEU A 182 19.55 15.26 -1.03
C LEU A 182 18.56 14.20 -1.52
N VAL A 183 17.60 13.81 -0.68
CA VAL A 183 16.53 12.87 -1.05
C VAL A 183 15.60 13.51 -2.09
N VAL A 184 15.24 14.79 -1.92
CA VAL A 184 14.47 15.54 -2.93
C VAL A 184 15.24 15.61 -4.24
N ALA A 185 16.53 15.95 -4.21
CA ALA A 185 17.36 16.07 -5.41
C ALA A 185 17.54 14.74 -6.15
N HIS A 186 17.55 13.62 -5.43
CA HIS A 186 17.62 12.28 -6.03
C HIS A 186 16.34 11.91 -6.79
N TYR A 187 15.17 12.17 -6.19
CA TYR A 187 13.88 11.83 -6.80
C TYR A 187 13.34 12.89 -7.77
N TYR A 188 13.76 14.14 -7.59
CA TYR A 188 13.40 15.30 -8.39
C TYR A 188 14.67 16.10 -8.69
N PRO A 189 15.56 15.59 -9.57
CA PRO A 189 16.71 16.36 -10.00
C PRO A 189 16.19 17.68 -10.57
N LYS A 190 16.73 18.81 -10.10
CA LYS A 190 16.48 20.10 -10.77
C LYS A 190 16.96 19.93 -12.21
N THR A 191 16.04 19.71 -13.14
CA THR A 191 16.34 19.94 -14.56
C THR A 191 16.84 21.37 -14.62
N ALA A 192 18.06 21.58 -15.13
CA ALA A 192 18.54 22.93 -15.38
C ALA A 192 17.43 23.67 -16.14
N PRO A 193 17.04 24.89 -15.71
CA PRO A 193 15.98 25.62 -16.37
C PRO A 193 16.27 25.64 -17.87
N THR A 194 15.30 25.26 -18.69
CA THR A 194 15.43 25.34 -20.14
C THR A 194 15.79 26.79 -20.45
N PRO A 195 16.99 27.05 -21.00
CA PRO A 195 17.42 28.43 -21.21
C PRO A 195 16.52 29.06 -22.25
N THR A 196 15.96 30.24 -21.91
CA THR A 196 15.09 30.99 -22.81
C THR A 196 15.84 31.38 -24.09
N GLN A 197 15.10 31.61 -25.19
CA GLN A 197 15.70 32.01 -26.47
C GLN A 197 16.59 33.26 -26.32
N ASP A 198 16.19 34.22 -25.49
CA ASP A 198 16.97 35.42 -25.17
C ASP A 198 18.23 35.14 -24.34
N GLU A 199 18.19 34.15 -23.46
CA GLU A 199 19.38 33.73 -22.71
C GLU A 199 20.37 33.03 -23.64
N ILE A 200 19.90 32.14 -24.52
CA ILE A 200 20.75 31.44 -25.50
C ILE A 200 21.47 32.45 -26.41
N THR A 201 20.77 33.49 -26.87
CA THR A 201 21.36 34.52 -27.74
C THR A 201 22.40 35.40 -27.02
N LYS A 202 22.34 35.51 -25.69
CA LYS A 202 23.27 36.30 -24.86
C LYS A 202 24.40 35.49 -24.23
N MET A 203 24.34 34.16 -24.31
CA MET A 203 25.34 33.27 -23.71
C MET A 203 26.71 33.37 -24.39
N LYS A 204 27.75 33.22 -23.57
CA LYS A 204 29.13 33.18 -24.06
C LYS A 204 29.41 31.84 -24.72
N ARG A 205 30.38 31.81 -25.64
CA ARG A 205 30.78 30.59 -26.37
C ARG A 205 31.07 29.39 -25.46
N ALA A 206 31.70 29.61 -24.31
CA ALA A 206 32.00 28.55 -23.34
C ALA A 206 30.72 27.93 -22.73
N GLU A 207 29.70 28.74 -22.46
CA GLU A 207 28.42 28.31 -21.91
C GLU A 207 27.60 27.54 -22.96
N LEU A 208 27.61 28.02 -24.21
CA LEU A 208 26.97 27.35 -25.35
C LEU A 208 27.59 25.98 -25.63
N VAL A 209 28.92 25.85 -25.55
CA VAL A 209 29.62 24.57 -25.71
C VAL A 209 29.25 23.58 -24.60
N SER A 210 29.20 24.04 -23.34
CA SER A 210 28.79 23.19 -22.21
C SER A 210 27.34 22.72 -22.33
N LEU A 211 26.44 23.57 -22.84
CA LEU A 211 25.05 23.20 -23.09
C LEU A 211 24.91 22.21 -24.24
N LEU A 212 25.59 22.43 -25.36
CA LEU A 212 25.58 21.50 -26.50
C LEU A 212 26.07 20.10 -26.12
N GLU A 213 27.10 20.02 -25.28
CA GLU A 213 27.63 18.74 -24.77
C GLU A 213 26.64 18.03 -23.84
N LYS A 214 25.90 18.78 -23.01
CA LYS A 214 24.84 18.22 -22.14
C LYS A 214 23.63 17.70 -22.93
N VAL A 215 23.34 18.32 -24.08
CA VAL A 215 22.17 17.99 -24.91
C VAL A 215 22.50 16.92 -25.95
N GLY A 216 23.78 16.58 -26.14
CA GLY A 216 24.21 15.53 -27.08
C GLY A 216 24.15 15.95 -28.56
N VAL A 217 24.09 17.26 -28.84
CA VAL A 217 24.12 17.79 -30.22
C VAL A 217 25.53 17.67 -30.78
N GLN A 218 25.69 16.97 -31.92
CA GLN A 218 26.99 16.65 -32.51
C GLN A 218 27.81 17.89 -32.93
N LEU A 219 29.14 17.75 -32.89
CA LEU A 219 30.17 18.79 -33.03
C LEU A 219 30.15 19.64 -34.33
N SER A 220 29.27 19.38 -35.30
CA SER A 220 29.20 20.17 -36.54
C SER A 220 28.79 21.62 -36.30
N ALA A 221 28.08 21.91 -35.19
CA ALA A 221 27.70 23.25 -34.77
C ALA A 221 28.80 24.05 -34.05
N LYS A 222 30.01 23.48 -33.83
CA LYS A 222 31.07 24.15 -33.04
C LYS A 222 31.86 25.24 -33.78
N LYS A 223 31.50 25.55 -35.04
CA LYS A 223 32.23 26.52 -35.88
C LYS A 223 32.03 27.96 -35.39
N ASP A 224 30.78 28.40 -35.19
CA ASP A 224 30.45 29.80 -34.86
C ASP A 224 29.42 29.95 -33.74
N THR A 225 29.49 31.03 -32.97
CA THR A 225 28.54 31.30 -31.86
C THR A 225 27.09 31.33 -32.34
N LYS A 226 26.82 31.91 -33.53
CA LYS A 226 25.47 31.98 -34.10
C LYS A 226 24.90 30.61 -34.48
N THR A 227 25.74 29.68 -34.96
CA THR A 227 25.30 28.33 -35.31
C THR A 227 25.07 27.48 -34.06
N MET A 228 25.88 27.66 -33.02
CA MET A 228 25.62 27.06 -31.69
C MET A 228 24.28 27.54 -31.10
N GLN A 229 24.00 28.84 -31.18
CA GLN A 229 22.76 29.43 -30.68
C GLN A 229 21.55 28.91 -31.45
N ALA A 230 21.59 28.91 -32.79
CA ALA A 230 20.49 28.41 -33.62
C ALA A 230 20.21 26.92 -33.39
N ALA A 231 21.26 26.10 -33.23
CA ALA A 231 21.12 24.67 -32.94
C ALA A 231 20.48 24.41 -31.56
N LEU A 232 20.88 25.18 -30.53
CA LEU A 232 20.28 25.08 -29.20
C LEU A 232 18.83 25.60 -29.18
N ILE A 233 18.55 26.70 -29.88
CA ILE A 233 17.18 27.23 -30.01
C ILE A 233 16.29 26.21 -30.70
N SER A 234 16.71 25.66 -31.84
CA SER A 234 15.93 24.64 -32.55
C SER A 234 15.73 23.35 -31.75
N HIS A 235 16.67 22.98 -30.90
CA HIS A 235 16.54 21.81 -30.03
C HIS A 235 15.56 22.05 -28.87
N TYR A 236 15.62 23.21 -28.23
CA TYR A 236 14.77 23.53 -27.07
C TYR A 236 13.39 24.10 -27.46
N TYR A 237 13.28 24.68 -28.66
CA TYR A 237 12.09 25.37 -29.19
C TYR A 237 11.88 24.99 -30.68
N PRO A 238 11.33 23.79 -30.95
CA PRO A 238 11.00 23.33 -32.31
C PRO A 238 9.80 24.06 -32.92
#